data_AF-A0AAJ6YCS7-F1
#
_entry.id   AF-A0AAJ6YCS7-F1
#
_cell.length_a   1.000
_cell.length_b   1.000
_cell.length_c   1.000
_cell.angle_alpha   90.00
_cell.angle_beta   90.00
_cell.angle_gamma   90.00
#
_symmetry.space_group_name_H-M   'P 1'
#
loop_
_entity.id
_entity.type
_entity.pdbx_description
1 polymer ?
#
loop_
_entity_poly.entity_id
_entity_poly.type
_entity_poly.pdbx_seq_one_letter_code
_entity_poly.pdbx_strand_id
1 'polypeptide(L)'
;MRLSPHRVFMKIIANNVTTAIEQVTAYDRDPAPYFFDQEVQKLLQILTRPIPEKVFRPRMNGVNITTPEYRFMTNEELEIARKESEIKMWDLLQIPPIVKIREEDIRILSKDPAIQGYTDAKHVFTDITFGVSNKYRLIVVREPNGILRTVTHTERDRLNQIYFPIPGREIEMPKMFEEEHLKLILDREDYEFILDRACVQFNPDNSEYHRVTQRTYDEVNKKQKYDKLRSTRHYGSMIFYLAWSKNLNNLLLENIETGKIEDGALAIKLYYILNVKQKENLKNNDVDIIEDFIKNETNMNSKLVKALENYKQISEAREKLQSNIEKIHQNAEINN
;
A
#
# COMPACT_ATOMS: atom_id res chain seq x y z
N MET A 1 -6.00 68.34 32.81
CA MET A 1 -7.08 67.44 32.32
C MET A 1 -6.65 66.87 30.98
N ARG A 2 -6.03 65.69 30.98
CA ARG A 2 -5.51 65.05 29.76
C ARG A 2 -6.28 63.77 29.51
N LEU A 3 -6.89 63.72 28.34
CA LEU A 3 -7.69 62.63 27.80
C LEU A 3 -6.78 61.44 27.43
N SER A 4 -7.32 60.24 27.70
CA SER A 4 -6.95 58.88 27.28
C SER A 4 -6.02 58.74 26.07
N PRO A 5 -5.00 57.86 26.12
CA PRO A 5 -4.41 57.25 24.94
C PRO A 5 -5.11 55.91 24.64
N HIS A 6 -6.00 55.92 23.63
CA HIS A 6 -6.43 54.70 22.95
C HIS A 6 -5.23 54.06 22.26
N ARG A 7 -4.69 53.02 22.90
CA ARG A 7 -3.68 52.15 22.32
C ARG A 7 -4.39 51.18 21.38
N VAL A 8 -4.10 51.37 20.09
CA VAL A 8 -4.29 50.43 19.00
C VAL A 8 -3.75 49.07 19.43
N PHE A 9 -4.62 48.14 19.82
CA PHE A 9 -4.36 46.70 19.88
C PHE A 9 -5.67 45.99 20.26
N MET A 10 -6.42 45.52 19.26
CA MET A 10 -7.34 44.36 19.33
C MET A 10 -8.38 44.46 18.20
N LYS A 11 -8.06 43.85 17.05
CA LYS A 11 -9.05 43.21 16.16
C LYS A 11 -8.32 42.38 15.10
N ILE A 12 -7.60 41.35 15.56
CA ILE A 12 -7.19 40.23 14.71
C ILE A 12 -7.40 38.95 15.52
N ILE A 13 -8.65 38.62 15.85
CA ILE A 13 -9.03 37.25 16.23
C ILE A 13 -10.44 37.01 15.68
N ALA A 14 -10.59 35.87 15.01
CA ALA A 14 -11.81 35.21 14.53
C ALA A 14 -12.00 35.15 13.00
N ASN A 15 -10.91 34.95 12.26
CA ASN A 15 -10.97 34.15 11.02
C ASN A 15 -10.06 32.94 11.21
N ASN A 16 -10.45 32.03 12.11
CA ASN A 16 -9.98 30.65 12.00
C ASN A 16 -10.72 30.07 10.81
N VAL A 17 -10.12 30.23 9.63
CA VAL A 17 -10.40 29.42 8.46
C VAL A 17 -10.22 27.99 8.93
N THR A 18 -11.33 27.31 9.21
CA THR A 18 -11.43 25.87 9.21
C THR A 18 -11.03 25.45 7.80
N THR A 19 -9.73 25.34 7.58
CA THR A 19 -9.18 24.70 6.41
C THR A 19 -9.47 23.24 6.67
N ALA A 20 -10.66 22.81 6.26
CA ALA A 20 -10.92 21.41 6.04
C ALA A 20 -9.84 20.99 5.06
N ILE A 21 -8.79 20.34 5.57
CA ILE A 21 -7.91 19.53 4.75
C ILE A 21 -8.87 18.48 4.21
N GLU A 22 -9.39 18.70 2.99
CA GLU A 22 -10.00 17.63 2.21
C GLU A 22 -8.95 16.53 2.18
N GLN A 23 -9.13 15.52 3.03
CA GLN A 23 -8.31 14.34 2.99
C GLN A 23 -8.56 13.75 1.61
N VAL A 24 -7.57 13.91 0.72
CA VAL A 24 -7.60 13.35 -0.63
C VAL A 24 -7.49 11.84 -0.47
N THR A 25 -8.60 11.21 -0.10
CA THR A 25 -8.68 9.77 -0.02
C THR A 25 -8.96 9.29 -1.42
N ALA A 26 -8.01 8.58 -2.02
CA ALA A 26 -8.24 7.92 -3.31
C ALA A 26 -9.38 6.89 -3.31
N TYR A 27 -9.97 6.61 -2.15
CA TYR A 27 -11.05 5.65 -1.97
C TYR A 27 -12.38 6.36 -1.69
N ASP A 28 -13.24 6.45 -2.70
CA ASP A 28 -14.57 7.08 -2.59
C ASP A 28 -15.56 6.29 -1.70
N ARG A 29 -15.24 5.02 -1.40
CA ARG A 29 -16.04 4.10 -0.58
C ARG A 29 -15.10 3.18 0.20
N ASP A 30 -15.62 2.50 1.22
CA ASP A 30 -14.81 1.60 2.06
C ASP A 30 -14.13 0.50 1.21
N PRO A 31 -12.78 0.48 1.13
CA PRO A 31 -12.07 -0.51 0.35
C PRO A 31 -12.01 -1.88 1.04
N ALA A 32 -12.24 -1.96 2.35
CA ALA A 32 -12.03 -3.20 3.12
C ALA A 32 -12.89 -4.37 2.61
N PRO A 33 -14.21 -4.22 2.35
CA PRO A 33 -15.03 -5.33 1.87
C PRO A 33 -14.57 -5.90 0.53
N TYR A 34 -14.04 -5.05 -0.36
CA TYR A 34 -13.51 -5.46 -1.65
C TYR A 34 -12.12 -6.07 -1.54
N PHE A 35 -11.28 -5.49 -0.67
CA PHE A 35 -9.93 -5.98 -0.46
C PHE A 35 -9.93 -7.37 0.17
N PHE A 36 -10.79 -7.61 1.17
CA PHE A 36 -10.88 -8.91 1.86
C PHE A 36 -11.71 -9.96 1.12
N ASP A 37 -12.23 -9.63 -0.08
CA ASP A 37 -12.93 -10.61 -0.91
C ASP A 37 -11.98 -11.75 -1.36
N GLN A 38 -12.49 -12.98 -1.35
CA GLN A 38 -11.68 -14.16 -1.65
C GLN A 38 -11.23 -14.22 -3.12
N GLU A 39 -12.07 -13.76 -4.06
CA GLU A 39 -11.70 -13.71 -5.49
C GLU A 39 -10.59 -12.67 -5.68
N VAL A 40 -10.71 -11.50 -5.04
CA VAL A 40 -9.71 -10.42 -5.10
C VAL A 40 -8.37 -10.85 -4.48
N GLN A 41 -8.38 -11.45 -3.29
CA GLN A 41 -7.14 -11.91 -2.64
C GLN A 41 -6.40 -12.96 -3.46
N LYS A 42 -7.13 -13.93 -4.06
CA LYS A 42 -6.53 -14.92 -4.97
C LYS A 42 -5.91 -14.26 -6.19
N LEU A 43 -6.60 -13.29 -6.80
CA LEU A 43 -6.05 -12.54 -7.95
C LEU A 43 -4.78 -11.77 -7.57
N LEU A 44 -4.78 -11.09 -6.42
CA LEU A 44 -3.61 -10.34 -5.95
C LEU A 44 -2.41 -11.26 -5.63
N GLN A 45 -2.66 -12.45 -5.07
CA GLN A 45 -1.62 -13.44 -4.85
C GLN A 45 -1.01 -13.95 -6.17
N ILE A 46 -1.85 -14.26 -7.17
CA ILE A 46 -1.38 -14.70 -8.49
C ILE A 46 -0.57 -13.60 -9.18
N LEU A 47 -1.06 -12.35 -9.15
CA LEU A 47 -0.38 -11.18 -9.71
C LEU A 47 0.99 -10.90 -9.08
N THR A 48 1.20 -11.29 -7.83
CA THR A 48 2.46 -11.00 -7.10
C THR A 48 3.65 -11.77 -7.66
N ARG A 49 3.43 -12.93 -8.31
CA ARG A 49 4.46 -13.83 -8.88
C ARG A 49 5.76 -13.86 -8.04
N PRO A 50 5.75 -14.55 -6.90
CA PRO A 50 6.88 -14.51 -5.98
C PRO A 50 8.13 -15.13 -6.59
N ILE A 51 9.24 -14.39 -6.54
CA ILE A 51 10.59 -14.85 -6.91
C ILE A 51 11.32 -15.15 -5.59
N PRO A 52 11.58 -16.43 -5.24
CA PRO A 52 12.15 -16.82 -3.95
C PRO A 52 13.45 -16.08 -3.60
N GLU A 53 14.32 -15.86 -4.58
CA GLU A 53 15.60 -15.17 -4.41
C GLU A 53 15.40 -13.72 -3.93
N LYS A 54 14.33 -13.06 -4.41
CA LYS A 54 14.00 -11.69 -4.02
C LYS A 54 13.31 -11.64 -2.66
N VAL A 55 12.47 -12.62 -2.33
CA VAL A 55 11.74 -12.67 -1.05
C VAL A 55 12.69 -12.96 0.10
N PHE A 56 13.55 -13.98 -0.05
CA PHE A 56 14.50 -14.42 0.99
C PHE A 56 15.86 -13.72 0.94
N ARG A 57 15.98 -12.64 0.17
CA ARG A 57 17.25 -11.92 0.07
C ARG A 57 17.76 -11.48 1.45
N PRO A 58 19.07 -11.52 1.70
CA PRO A 58 19.64 -11.06 2.95
C PRO A 58 19.35 -9.57 3.12
N ARG A 59 18.78 -9.18 4.27
CA ARG A 59 18.53 -7.79 4.61
C ARG A 59 19.50 -7.32 5.69
N MET A 60 20.09 -6.15 5.50
CA MET A 60 20.99 -5.50 6.46
C MET A 60 20.17 -4.84 7.58
N ASN A 61 19.44 -5.65 8.35
CA ASN A 61 18.50 -5.18 9.37
C ASN A 61 19.12 -5.06 10.78
N GLY A 62 20.45 -5.03 10.88
CA GLY A 62 21.17 -5.02 12.17
C GLY A 62 21.10 -6.34 12.95
N VAL A 63 20.56 -7.40 12.34
CA VAL A 63 20.64 -8.76 12.90
C VAL A 63 22.02 -9.33 12.62
N ASN A 64 22.65 -9.89 13.64
CA ASN A 64 23.96 -10.53 13.50
C ASN A 64 23.86 -11.70 12.52
N ILE A 65 24.74 -11.72 11.52
CA ILE A 65 24.86 -12.83 10.59
C ILE A 65 25.38 -14.03 11.38
N THR A 66 24.56 -15.07 11.50
CA THR A 66 24.94 -16.34 12.12
C THR A 66 25.60 -17.25 11.09
N THR A 67 26.49 -18.13 11.54
CA THR A 67 27.11 -19.15 10.68
C THR A 67 26.04 -20.05 10.06
N PRO A 68 26.07 -20.30 8.74
CA PRO A 68 25.10 -21.18 8.09
C PRO A 68 25.25 -22.63 8.57
N GLU A 69 24.13 -23.31 8.77
CA GLU A 69 24.09 -24.74 9.07
C GLU A 69 23.95 -25.55 7.78
N TYR A 70 24.85 -26.50 7.57
CA TYR A 70 24.76 -27.46 6.45
C TYR A 70 24.11 -28.75 6.93
N ARG A 71 23.14 -29.25 6.16
CA ARG A 71 22.43 -30.50 6.46
C ARG A 71 22.43 -31.38 5.21
N PHE A 72 22.70 -32.67 5.38
CA PHE A 72 22.50 -33.66 4.32
C PHE A 72 21.04 -34.09 4.35
N MET A 73 20.36 -33.99 3.20
CA MET A 73 18.95 -34.32 3.07
C MET A 73 18.75 -35.37 1.99
N THR A 74 17.84 -36.30 2.22
CA THR A 74 17.28 -37.16 1.16
C THR A 74 16.37 -36.35 0.24
N ASN A 75 15.99 -36.92 -0.91
CA ASN A 75 15.06 -36.25 -1.83
C ASN A 75 13.70 -35.96 -1.18
N GLU A 76 13.21 -36.86 -0.32
CA GLU A 76 11.93 -36.68 0.39
C GLU A 76 12.02 -35.52 1.41
N GLU A 77 13.11 -35.46 2.17
CA GLU A 77 13.37 -34.37 3.13
C GLU A 77 13.53 -33.02 2.42
N LEU A 78 14.17 -33.00 1.24
CA LEU A 78 14.32 -31.80 0.43
C LEU A 78 12.96 -31.26 -0.04
N GLU A 79 12.05 -32.14 -0.46
CA GLU A 79 10.70 -31.74 -0.87
C GLU A 79 9.88 -31.21 0.31
N ILE A 80 10.03 -31.78 1.50
CA ILE A 80 9.41 -31.25 2.73
C ILE A 80 9.97 -29.84 3.03
N ALA A 81 11.29 -29.68 2.99
CA ALA A 81 11.94 -28.38 3.24
C ALA A 81 11.53 -27.31 2.22
N ARG A 82 11.31 -27.70 0.96
CA ARG A 82 10.76 -26.82 -0.09
C ARG A 82 9.36 -26.35 0.25
N LYS A 83 8.45 -27.25 0.63
CA LYS A 83 7.09 -26.90 1.05
C LYS A 83 7.06 -25.99 2.27
N GLU A 84 7.91 -26.24 3.27
CA GLU A 84 8.04 -25.34 4.43
C GLU A 84 8.53 -23.95 4.03
N SER A 85 9.46 -23.88 3.07
CA SER A 85 9.97 -22.62 2.55
C SER A 85 8.89 -21.87 1.76
N GLU A 86 8.05 -22.57 1.01
CA GLU A 86 6.90 -21.97 0.32
C GLU A 86 5.90 -21.36 1.31
N ILE A 87 5.58 -22.05 2.41
CA ILE A 87 4.69 -21.52 3.45
C ILE A 87 5.28 -20.24 4.05
N LYS A 88 6.56 -20.28 4.45
CA LYS A 88 7.28 -19.11 4.97
C LYS A 88 7.32 -17.95 3.96
N MET A 89 7.46 -18.25 2.67
CA MET A 89 7.47 -17.25 1.61
C MET A 89 6.13 -16.50 1.56
N TRP A 90 5.01 -17.23 1.64
CA TRP A 90 3.68 -16.64 1.65
C TRP A 90 3.38 -15.86 2.93
N ASP A 91 3.87 -16.32 4.09
CA ASP A 91 3.78 -15.58 5.35
C ASP A 91 4.50 -14.22 5.24
N LEU A 92 5.68 -14.19 4.63
CA LEU A 92 6.43 -12.95 4.39
C LEU A 92 5.75 -12.02 3.36
N LEU A 93 5.02 -12.60 2.41
CA LEU A 93 4.33 -11.87 1.35
C LEU A 93 2.91 -11.45 1.70
N GLN A 94 2.50 -11.58 2.97
CA GLN A 94 1.19 -11.12 3.40
C GLN A 94 0.96 -9.64 3.08
N ILE A 95 0.02 -9.41 2.16
CA ILE A 95 -0.30 -8.08 1.63
C ILE A 95 -0.83 -7.21 2.78
N PRO A 96 -0.29 -6.00 3.00
CA PRO A 96 -0.83 -5.08 4.00
C PRO A 96 -2.32 -4.80 3.76
N PRO A 97 -3.16 -4.84 4.80
CA PRO A 97 -4.59 -4.62 4.64
C PRO A 97 -4.89 -3.17 4.23
N ILE A 98 -5.83 -3.00 3.31
CA ILE A 98 -6.33 -1.68 2.90
C ILE A 98 -7.70 -1.49 3.54
N VAL A 99 -7.81 -0.48 4.40
CA VAL A 99 -9.03 -0.15 5.15
C VAL A 99 -9.39 1.32 4.95
N LYS A 100 -10.61 1.71 5.31
CA LYS A 100 -10.99 3.12 5.33
C LYS A 100 -10.20 3.90 6.38
N ILE A 101 -9.97 5.19 6.10
CA ILE A 101 -9.41 6.12 7.07
C ILE A 101 -10.38 6.25 8.25
N ARG A 102 -9.85 6.21 9.46
CA ARG A 102 -10.63 6.42 10.68
C ARG A 102 -11.05 7.89 10.81
N GLU A 103 -12.32 8.11 11.12
CA GLU A 103 -12.84 9.43 11.47
C GLU A 103 -12.54 9.76 12.93
N GLU A 104 -12.36 11.04 13.24
CA GLU A 104 -12.19 11.48 14.63
C GLU A 104 -13.52 11.39 15.39
N ASP A 105 -13.51 10.64 16.50
CA ASP A 105 -14.65 10.53 17.42
C ASP A 105 -14.26 11.12 18.78
N ILE A 106 -14.34 12.45 18.87
CA ILE A 106 -14.08 13.19 20.10
C ILE A 106 -15.39 13.36 20.86
N ARG A 107 -15.51 12.67 21.99
CA ARG A 107 -16.68 12.75 22.87
C ARG A 107 -16.32 13.46 24.15
N ILE A 108 -17.16 14.41 24.55
CA ILE A 108 -17.05 15.08 25.85
C ILE A 108 -17.77 14.21 26.88
N LEU A 109 -17.04 13.77 27.89
CA LEU A 109 -17.54 12.90 28.96
C LEU A 109 -18.08 13.72 30.14
N SER A 110 -17.37 14.80 30.51
CA SER A 110 -17.78 15.69 31.61
C SER A 110 -17.31 17.12 31.34
N LYS A 111 -18.00 18.09 31.93
CA LYS A 111 -17.62 19.50 31.96
C LYS A 111 -17.66 19.98 33.40
N ASP A 112 -16.48 20.31 33.94
CA ASP A 112 -16.32 20.71 35.34
C ASP A 112 -15.71 22.12 35.43
N PRO A 113 -16.51 23.20 35.32
CA PRO A 113 -15.99 24.58 35.28
C PRO A 113 -15.21 24.99 36.54
N ALA A 114 -15.48 24.35 37.68
CA ALA A 114 -14.79 24.65 38.94
C ALA A 114 -13.29 24.32 38.93
N ILE A 115 -12.83 23.47 38.02
CA ILE A 115 -11.43 23.05 37.88
C ILE A 115 -10.68 23.92 36.85
N GLN A 116 -11.40 24.83 36.17
CA GLN A 116 -10.81 25.71 35.17
C GLN A 116 -9.73 26.60 35.80
N GLY A 117 -8.54 26.62 35.19
CA GLY A 117 -7.40 27.41 35.68
C GLY A 117 -6.62 26.77 36.83
N TYR A 118 -6.93 25.51 37.21
CA TYR A 118 -6.12 24.77 38.20
C TYR A 118 -4.76 24.35 37.63
N THR A 119 -4.66 24.09 36.33
CA THR A 119 -3.40 23.70 35.66
C THR A 119 -3.35 24.26 34.26
N ASP A 120 -2.17 24.69 33.82
CA ASP A 120 -1.93 25.21 32.47
C ASP A 120 -1.78 24.10 31.41
N ALA A 121 -1.49 22.86 31.85
CA ALA A 121 -1.26 21.72 30.97
C ALA A 121 -2.44 20.73 30.96
N LYS A 122 -2.60 20.02 29.84
CA LYS A 122 -3.54 18.90 29.73
C LYS A 122 -3.05 17.69 30.52
N HIS A 123 -3.95 17.03 31.24
CA HIS A 123 -3.66 15.77 31.91
C HIS A 123 -4.24 14.61 31.11
N VAL A 124 -3.44 13.57 30.92
CA VAL A 124 -3.83 12.38 30.14
C VAL A 124 -3.86 11.18 31.06
N PHE A 125 -4.99 10.50 31.11
CA PHE A 125 -5.19 9.29 31.89
C PHE A 125 -5.34 8.11 30.94
N THR A 126 -4.46 7.12 31.07
CA THR A 126 -4.42 5.92 30.23
C THR A 126 -4.59 4.69 31.12
N ASP A 127 -5.58 3.86 30.80
CA ASP A 127 -5.69 2.53 31.39
C ASP A 127 -4.55 1.64 30.89
N ILE A 128 -3.76 1.06 31.80
CA ILE A 128 -2.61 0.18 31.49
C ILE A 128 -2.91 -1.30 31.77
N THR A 129 -4.19 -1.67 31.93
CA THR A 129 -4.60 -3.07 32.15
C THR A 129 -4.06 -4.00 31.06
N PHE A 130 -3.46 -5.12 31.48
CA PHE A 130 -2.92 -6.13 30.59
C PHE A 130 -4.03 -6.94 29.91
N GLY A 131 -3.81 -7.37 28.66
CA GLY A 131 -4.78 -8.17 27.89
C GLY A 131 -5.90 -7.36 27.20
N VAL A 132 -6.01 -6.05 27.47
CA VAL A 132 -6.93 -5.16 26.74
C VAL A 132 -6.31 -4.72 25.42
N SER A 133 -7.08 -4.80 24.32
CA SER A 133 -6.63 -4.35 23.00
C SER A 133 -6.37 -2.84 22.99
N ASN A 134 -5.26 -2.43 22.38
CA ASN A 134 -4.87 -1.03 22.22
C ASN A 134 -5.90 -0.19 21.43
N LYS A 135 -6.78 -0.84 20.65
CA LYS A 135 -7.88 -0.18 19.94
C LYS A 135 -9.01 0.28 20.86
N TYR A 136 -9.32 -0.52 21.88
CA TYR A 136 -10.47 -0.30 22.78
C TYR A 136 -10.07 0.20 24.17
N ARG A 137 -8.76 0.41 24.39
CA ARG A 137 -8.21 0.92 25.65
C ARG A 137 -8.78 2.29 25.99
N LEU A 138 -9.18 2.45 27.26
CA LEU A 138 -9.73 3.69 27.78
C LEU A 138 -8.60 4.71 27.99
N ILE A 139 -8.72 5.83 27.27
CA ILE A 139 -7.79 6.94 27.34
C ILE A 139 -8.61 8.23 27.32
N VAL A 140 -8.44 9.05 28.36
CA VAL A 140 -9.17 10.31 28.52
C VAL A 140 -8.21 11.46 28.77
N VAL A 141 -8.58 12.62 28.26
CA VAL A 141 -7.80 13.86 28.39
C VAL A 141 -8.63 14.86 29.17
N ARG A 142 -8.05 15.38 30.25
CA ARG A 142 -8.58 16.52 30.99
C ARG A 142 -7.89 17.79 30.51
N GLU A 143 -8.67 18.64 29.87
CA GLU A 143 -8.21 19.93 29.35
C GLU A 143 -8.17 21.00 30.47
N PRO A 144 -7.32 22.04 30.34
CA PRO A 144 -7.23 23.17 31.29
C PRO A 144 -8.54 23.92 31.53
N ASN A 145 -9.48 23.83 30.59
CA ASN A 145 -10.81 24.43 30.68
C ASN A 145 -11.82 23.60 31.50
N GLY A 146 -11.37 22.51 32.15
CA GLY A 146 -12.21 21.64 32.96
C GLY A 146 -12.98 20.57 32.19
N ILE A 147 -12.80 20.46 30.87
CA ILE A 147 -13.47 19.46 30.03
C ILE A 147 -12.72 18.11 30.11
N LEU A 148 -13.47 17.03 30.37
CA LEU A 148 -13.00 15.66 30.18
C LEU A 148 -13.48 15.17 28.81
N ARG A 149 -12.55 14.83 27.93
CA ARG A 149 -12.86 14.28 26.60
C ARG A 149 -12.16 12.97 26.34
N THR A 150 -12.63 12.23 25.34
CA THR A 150 -11.87 11.15 24.74
C THR A 150 -10.65 11.69 24.00
N VAL A 151 -9.66 10.83 23.88
CA VAL A 151 -8.40 11.12 23.20
C VAL A 151 -8.57 11.16 21.68
N THR A 152 -7.80 12.02 21.01
CA THR A 152 -7.70 11.97 19.54
C THR A 152 -6.96 10.71 19.10
N HIS A 153 -7.12 10.32 17.85
CA HIS A 153 -6.45 9.14 17.30
C HIS A 153 -4.91 9.26 17.32
N THR A 154 -4.38 10.44 17.02
CA THR A 154 -2.94 10.71 17.09
C THR A 154 -2.41 10.64 18.51
N GLU A 155 -3.12 11.23 19.48
CA GLU A 155 -2.77 11.12 20.89
C GLU A 155 -2.84 9.65 21.36
N ARG A 156 -3.86 8.88 20.94
CA ARG A 156 -3.99 7.44 21.26
C ARG A 156 -2.78 6.64 20.76
N ASP A 157 -2.41 6.80 19.49
CA ASP A 157 -1.28 6.08 18.90
C ASP A 157 0.03 6.38 19.65
N ARG A 158 0.27 7.66 19.99
CA ARG A 158 1.44 8.09 20.77
C ARG A 158 1.46 7.47 22.17
N LEU A 159 0.33 7.52 22.88
CA LEU A 159 0.23 7.00 24.25
C LEU A 159 0.37 5.48 24.27
N ASN A 160 -0.24 4.79 23.30
CA ASN A 160 -0.07 3.36 23.14
C ASN A 160 1.39 3.01 22.91
N GLN A 161 2.15 3.77 22.11
CA GLN A 161 3.57 3.52 21.91
C GLN A 161 4.42 3.80 23.16
N ILE A 162 4.03 4.78 23.99
CA ILE A 162 4.73 5.09 25.26
C ILE A 162 4.58 3.94 26.27
N TYR A 163 3.35 3.44 26.47
CA TYR A 163 3.08 2.42 27.48
C TYR A 163 3.27 0.98 26.96
N PHE A 164 3.07 0.76 25.66
CA PHE A 164 3.13 -0.54 24.99
C PHE A 164 3.99 -0.43 23.71
N PRO A 165 5.32 -0.27 23.85
CA PRO A 165 6.19 -0.01 22.72
C PRO A 165 6.23 -1.18 21.74
N ILE A 166 5.94 -0.89 20.47
CA ILE A 166 6.13 -1.82 19.36
C ILE A 166 7.54 -1.60 18.79
N PRO A 167 8.35 -2.67 18.62
CA PRO A 167 9.68 -2.55 18.03
C PRO A 167 9.66 -1.88 16.65
N GLY A 168 10.55 -0.91 16.46
CA GLY A 168 10.70 -0.19 15.19
C GLY A 168 9.70 0.96 14.95
N ARG A 169 8.67 1.11 15.79
CA ARG A 169 7.74 2.24 15.79
C ARG A 169 8.27 3.35 16.71
N GLU A 170 8.23 4.58 16.23
CA GLU A 170 8.65 5.77 16.97
C GLU A 170 7.43 6.52 17.54
N ILE A 171 7.61 7.21 18.67
CA ILE A 171 6.53 7.97 19.33
C ILE A 171 6.11 9.15 18.45
N GLU A 172 7.08 9.86 17.89
CA GLU A 172 6.83 10.94 16.93
C GLU A 172 7.00 10.40 15.52
N MET A 173 6.33 11.05 14.57
CA MET A 173 6.46 10.67 13.17
C MET A 173 7.89 10.92 12.70
N PRO A 174 8.58 9.90 12.15
CA PRO A 174 9.91 10.08 11.59
C PRO A 174 9.90 11.09 10.43
N LYS A 175 10.90 11.97 10.40
CA LYS A 175 11.04 13.03 9.37
C LYS A 175 11.03 12.50 7.94
N MET A 176 11.45 11.25 7.73
CA MET A 176 11.43 10.61 6.41
C MET A 176 10.05 10.55 5.73
N PHE A 177 8.96 10.68 6.49
CA PHE A 177 7.60 10.71 5.96
C PHE A 177 7.12 12.13 5.61
N GLU A 178 7.82 13.17 6.05
CA GLU A 178 7.53 14.56 5.64
C GLU A 178 7.81 14.72 4.14
N GLU A 179 7.00 15.53 3.44
CA GLU A 179 7.01 15.57 1.96
C GLU A 179 8.39 15.90 1.37
N GLU A 180 9.16 16.78 2.02
CA GLU A 180 10.50 17.18 1.58
C GLU A 180 11.47 15.99 1.58
N HIS A 181 11.46 15.20 2.66
CA HIS A 181 12.34 14.05 2.82
C HIS A 181 11.82 12.82 2.07
N LEU A 182 10.50 12.64 2.02
CA LEU A 182 9.85 11.57 1.28
C LEU A 182 10.22 11.66 -0.21
N LYS A 183 10.17 12.85 -0.80
CA LYS A 183 10.54 13.06 -2.20
C LYS A 183 11.97 12.60 -2.50
N LEU A 184 12.93 12.91 -1.62
CA LEU A 184 14.33 12.48 -1.78
C LEU A 184 14.48 10.95 -1.78
N ILE A 185 13.69 10.24 -0.97
CA ILE A 185 13.68 8.78 -0.91
C ILE A 185 13.04 8.19 -2.17
N LEU A 186 11.94 8.78 -2.63
CA LEU A 186 11.25 8.36 -3.87
C LEU A 186 12.10 8.64 -5.11
N ASP A 187 12.94 9.66 -5.09
CA ASP A 187 13.91 9.95 -6.16
C ASP A 187 15.06 8.95 -6.21
N ARG A 188 15.41 8.36 -5.06
CA ARG A 188 16.38 7.26 -4.96
C ARG A 188 15.81 5.88 -5.31
N GLU A 189 14.50 5.80 -5.61
CA GLU A 189 13.78 4.55 -5.89
C GLU A 189 13.73 3.56 -4.69
N ASP A 190 13.90 4.04 -3.47
CA ASP A 190 13.88 3.25 -2.23
C ASP A 190 12.41 2.99 -1.77
N TYR A 191 11.55 2.56 -2.70
CA TYR A 191 10.11 2.41 -2.49
C TYR A 191 9.74 1.34 -1.47
N GLU A 192 10.38 0.16 -1.54
CA GLU A 192 10.07 -0.93 -0.60
C GLU A 192 10.43 -0.53 0.84
N PHE A 193 11.53 0.19 1.02
CA PHE A 193 11.97 0.65 2.33
C PHE A 193 10.96 1.61 2.97
N ILE A 194 10.46 2.60 2.23
CA ILE A 194 9.48 3.56 2.78
C ILE A 194 8.15 2.88 3.10
N LEU A 195 7.71 1.93 2.28
CA LEU A 195 6.47 1.17 2.50
C LEU A 195 6.58 0.23 3.71
N ASP A 196 7.70 -0.49 3.84
CA ASP A 196 7.99 -1.33 5.01
C ASP A 196 8.01 -0.48 6.29
N ARG A 197 8.67 0.68 6.27
CA ARG A 197 8.69 1.60 7.41
C ARG A 197 7.31 2.17 7.73
N ALA A 198 6.50 2.47 6.72
CA ALA A 198 5.13 2.96 6.91
C ALA A 198 4.24 1.91 7.61
N CYS A 199 4.34 0.63 7.23
CA CYS A 199 3.59 -0.46 7.87
C CYS A 199 3.97 -0.66 9.35
N VAL A 200 5.22 -0.38 9.73
CA VAL A 200 5.65 -0.45 11.13
C VAL A 200 5.19 0.79 11.90
N GLN A 201 5.38 1.98 11.32
CA GLN A 201 5.13 3.25 12.01
C GLN A 201 3.65 3.53 12.24
N PHE A 202 2.81 3.32 11.23
CA PHE A 202 1.42 3.72 11.27
C PHE A 202 0.48 2.52 11.38
N ASN A 203 -0.75 2.77 11.83
CA ASN A 203 -1.82 1.80 11.69
C ASN A 203 -2.43 1.90 10.27
N PRO A 204 -3.01 0.81 9.73
CA PRO A 204 -3.55 0.81 8.36
C PRO A 204 -4.67 1.82 8.10
N ASP A 205 -5.38 2.25 9.15
CA ASP A 205 -6.48 3.22 9.11
C ASP A 205 -6.03 4.67 9.33
N ASN A 206 -4.73 4.91 9.50
CA ASN A 206 -4.15 6.22 9.75
C ASN A 206 -4.02 7.03 8.43
N SER A 207 -4.39 8.31 8.45
CA SER A 207 -4.30 9.19 7.27
C SER A 207 -2.89 9.29 6.69
N GLU A 208 -1.86 9.33 7.54
CA GLU A 208 -0.46 9.41 7.10
C GLU A 208 0.00 8.13 6.40
N TYR A 209 -0.51 6.97 6.83
CA TYR A 209 -0.26 5.70 6.13
C TYR A 209 -0.77 5.77 4.70
N HIS A 210 -2.01 6.21 4.51
CA HIS A 210 -2.60 6.36 3.19
C HIS A 210 -1.86 7.40 2.35
N ARG A 211 -1.53 8.58 2.91
CA ARG A 211 -0.79 9.62 2.19
C ARG A 211 0.55 9.10 1.66
N VAL A 212 1.35 8.46 2.52
CA VAL A 212 2.70 7.96 2.15
C VAL A 212 2.60 6.83 1.13
N THR A 213 1.71 5.86 1.35
CA THR A 213 1.55 4.70 0.45
C THR A 213 1.05 5.13 -0.94
N GLN A 214 0.01 5.97 -1.00
CA GLN A 214 -0.53 6.48 -2.27
C GLN A 214 0.50 7.31 -3.02
N ARG A 215 1.18 8.25 -2.33
CA ARG A 215 2.27 9.05 -2.92
C ARG A 215 3.37 8.18 -3.51
N THR A 216 3.73 7.10 -2.81
CA THR A 216 4.75 6.14 -3.27
C THR A 216 4.27 5.38 -4.51
N TYR A 217 3.02 4.91 -4.52
CA TYR A 217 2.44 4.20 -5.67
C TYR A 217 2.31 5.10 -6.90
N ASP A 218 1.93 6.36 -6.72
CA ASP A 218 1.87 7.35 -7.80
C ASP A 218 3.26 7.59 -8.43
N GLU A 219 4.31 7.74 -7.62
CA GLU A 219 5.67 7.89 -8.16
C GLU A 219 6.17 6.63 -8.86
N VAL A 220 5.88 5.44 -8.33
CA VAL A 220 6.19 4.17 -9.00
C VAL A 220 5.48 4.08 -10.35
N ASN A 221 4.20 4.44 -10.40
CA ASN A 221 3.38 4.42 -11.60
C ASN A 221 3.83 5.47 -12.64
N LYS A 222 4.25 6.64 -12.17
CA LYS A 222 4.78 7.74 -13.02
C LYS A 222 6.13 7.38 -13.63
N LYS A 223 7.03 6.77 -12.86
CA LYS A 223 8.38 6.36 -13.31
C LYS A 223 8.41 4.95 -13.93
N GLN A 224 7.26 4.25 -13.97
CA GLN A 224 7.11 2.86 -14.44
C GLN A 224 8.09 1.88 -13.78
N LYS A 225 8.39 2.06 -12.49
CA LYS A 225 9.36 1.24 -11.74
C LYS A 225 8.70 0.09 -10.98
N TYR A 226 7.77 -0.63 -11.61
CA TYR A 226 7.01 -1.71 -10.97
C TYR A 226 7.90 -2.87 -10.51
N ASP A 227 8.98 -3.16 -11.22
CA ASP A 227 9.94 -4.23 -10.87
C ASP A 227 10.55 -4.07 -9.46
N LYS A 228 10.62 -2.85 -8.94
CA LYS A 228 11.08 -2.61 -7.57
C LYS A 228 10.13 -3.25 -6.55
N LEU A 229 8.82 -3.16 -6.79
CA LEU A 229 7.79 -3.71 -5.91
C LEU A 229 7.31 -5.11 -6.29
N ARG A 230 7.56 -5.62 -7.50
CA ARG A 230 7.24 -7.03 -7.87
C ARG A 230 7.87 -8.03 -6.89
N SER A 231 7.16 -9.12 -6.59
CA SER A 231 7.56 -10.11 -5.59
C SER A 231 7.83 -9.53 -4.19
N THR A 232 7.15 -8.44 -3.84
CA THR A 232 7.09 -7.91 -2.47
C THR A 232 5.64 -7.90 -1.99
N ARG A 233 5.43 -7.87 -0.67
CA ARG A 233 4.10 -7.79 -0.06
C ARG A 233 3.29 -6.54 -0.48
N HIS A 234 3.97 -5.50 -0.97
CA HIS A 234 3.34 -4.23 -1.36
C HIS A 234 2.86 -4.20 -2.81
N TYR A 235 3.22 -5.19 -3.63
CA TYR A 235 2.79 -5.21 -5.02
C TYR A 235 1.27 -5.32 -5.12
N GLY A 236 0.67 -6.26 -4.39
CA GLY A 236 -0.77 -6.45 -4.41
C GLY A 236 -1.55 -5.21 -3.97
N SER A 237 -1.09 -4.52 -2.93
CA SER A 237 -1.73 -3.28 -2.46
C SER A 237 -1.59 -2.13 -3.46
N MET A 238 -0.45 -2.03 -4.15
CA MET A 238 -0.27 -1.06 -5.24
C MET A 238 -1.22 -1.35 -6.41
N ILE A 239 -1.32 -2.61 -6.87
CA ILE A 239 -2.18 -2.96 -8.00
C ILE A 239 -3.65 -2.73 -7.64
N PHE A 240 -4.06 -3.07 -6.42
CA PHE A 240 -5.39 -2.74 -5.91
C PHE A 240 -5.66 -1.23 -5.96
N TYR A 241 -4.70 -0.41 -5.49
CA TYR A 241 -4.80 1.05 -5.54
C TYR A 241 -4.92 1.59 -6.98
N LEU A 242 -4.08 1.12 -7.91
CA LEU A 242 -4.10 1.57 -9.31
C LEU A 242 -5.39 1.15 -10.03
N ALA A 243 -5.87 -0.06 -9.78
CA ALA A 243 -7.14 -0.53 -10.31
C ALA A 243 -8.30 0.31 -9.75
N TRP A 244 -8.31 0.58 -8.45
CA TRP A 244 -9.34 1.39 -7.81
C TRP A 244 -9.36 2.85 -8.30
N SER A 245 -8.19 3.48 -8.42
CA SER A 245 -8.03 4.86 -8.90
C SER A 245 -8.16 5.01 -10.42
N LYS A 246 -8.44 3.91 -11.14
CA LYS A 246 -8.55 3.86 -12.61
C LYS A 246 -7.29 4.32 -13.34
N ASN A 247 -6.12 4.08 -12.74
CA ASN A 247 -4.82 4.50 -13.25
C ASN A 247 -3.93 3.30 -13.65
N LEU A 248 -4.46 2.42 -14.51
CA LEU A 248 -3.76 1.21 -14.94
C LEU A 248 -2.94 1.37 -16.23
N ASN A 249 -3.09 2.48 -16.97
CA ASN A 249 -2.52 2.64 -18.30
C ASN A 249 -1.00 2.43 -18.35
N ASN A 250 -0.26 3.00 -17.40
CA ASN A 250 1.19 2.88 -17.37
C ASN A 250 1.67 1.47 -17.00
N LEU A 251 0.91 0.78 -16.15
CA LEU A 251 1.18 -0.61 -15.77
C LEU A 251 0.94 -1.54 -16.96
N LEU A 252 -0.17 -1.36 -17.67
CA LEU A 252 -0.47 -2.13 -18.88
C LEU A 252 0.59 -1.90 -19.95
N LEU A 253 1.07 -0.67 -20.11
CA LEU A 253 2.14 -0.37 -21.05
C LEU A 253 3.42 -1.16 -20.70
N GLU A 254 3.87 -1.13 -19.44
CA GLU A 254 5.06 -1.90 -19.02
C GLU A 254 4.84 -3.41 -19.16
N ASN A 255 3.66 -3.92 -18.81
CA ASN A 255 3.34 -5.34 -18.96
C ASN A 255 3.39 -5.78 -20.44
N ILE A 256 2.89 -4.97 -21.37
CA ILE A 256 2.91 -5.28 -22.81
C ILE A 256 4.34 -5.22 -23.34
N GLU A 257 5.09 -4.17 -22.98
CA GLU A 257 6.49 -4.00 -23.41
C GLU A 257 7.42 -5.10 -22.89
N THR A 258 7.18 -5.58 -21.67
CA THR A 258 7.94 -6.69 -21.06
C THR A 258 7.40 -8.08 -21.39
N GLY A 259 6.29 -8.18 -22.13
CA GLY A 259 5.67 -9.45 -22.52
C GLY A 259 4.89 -10.15 -21.40
N LYS A 260 4.62 -9.49 -20.27
CA LYS A 260 3.82 -9.99 -19.14
C LYS A 260 2.32 -9.79 -19.39
N ILE A 261 1.81 -10.31 -20.52
CA ILE A 261 0.41 -10.10 -20.96
C ILE A 261 -0.60 -10.66 -19.98
N GLU A 262 -0.35 -11.86 -19.44
CA GLU A 262 -1.18 -12.49 -18.42
C GLU A 262 -1.40 -11.58 -17.20
N ASP A 263 -0.32 -10.91 -16.72
CA ASP A 263 -0.40 -9.98 -15.60
C ASP A 263 -1.25 -8.74 -15.95
N GLY A 264 -1.13 -8.26 -17.19
CA GLY A 264 -1.96 -7.18 -17.71
C GLY A 264 -3.44 -7.55 -17.74
N ALA A 265 -3.77 -8.73 -18.25
CA ALA A 265 -5.14 -9.24 -18.25
C ALA A 265 -5.68 -9.41 -16.83
N LEU A 266 -4.93 -10.02 -15.91
CA LEU A 266 -5.33 -10.17 -14.51
C LEU A 266 -5.57 -8.83 -13.81
N ALA A 267 -4.75 -7.81 -14.06
CA ALA A 267 -4.95 -6.46 -13.54
C ALA A 267 -6.24 -5.82 -14.07
N ILE A 268 -6.59 -6.06 -15.34
CA ILE A 268 -7.87 -5.63 -15.94
C ILE A 268 -9.05 -6.39 -15.32
N LYS A 269 -8.92 -7.70 -15.08
CA LYS A 269 -9.97 -8.47 -14.37
C LYS A 269 -10.24 -7.87 -12.99
N LEU A 270 -9.18 -7.50 -12.26
CA LEU A 270 -9.32 -6.79 -10.98
C LEU A 270 -10.00 -5.43 -11.15
N TYR A 271 -9.63 -4.64 -12.16
CA TYR A 271 -10.29 -3.36 -12.47
C TYR A 271 -11.80 -3.51 -12.64
N TYR A 272 -12.24 -4.49 -13.43
CA TYR A 272 -13.66 -4.71 -13.65
C TYR A 272 -14.36 -5.12 -12.37
N ILE A 273 -13.80 -6.06 -11.59
CA ILE A 273 -14.37 -6.48 -10.29
C ILE A 273 -14.57 -5.29 -9.35
N LEU A 274 -13.62 -4.36 -9.32
CA LEU A 274 -13.69 -3.19 -8.44
C LEU A 274 -14.65 -2.14 -8.99
N ASN A 275 -14.52 -1.72 -10.24
CA ASN A 275 -15.17 -0.50 -10.73
C ASN A 275 -16.48 -0.74 -11.48
N VAL A 276 -16.65 -1.89 -12.11
CA VAL A 276 -17.78 -2.19 -12.99
C VAL A 276 -18.58 -3.32 -12.35
N LYS A 277 -19.79 -3.02 -11.86
CA LYS A 277 -20.68 -4.00 -11.19
C LYS A 277 -21.16 -5.16 -12.10
N GLN A 278 -20.62 -5.30 -13.31
CA GLN A 278 -20.91 -6.39 -14.22
C GLN A 278 -19.71 -7.35 -14.25
N LYS A 279 -19.94 -8.58 -13.81
CA LYS A 279 -19.12 -9.74 -14.20
C LYS A 279 -19.37 -9.95 -15.70
N GLU A 280 -18.79 -9.12 -16.55
CA GLU A 280 -18.80 -9.40 -17.99
C GLU A 280 -18.09 -10.72 -18.23
N ASN A 281 -18.59 -11.49 -19.20
CA ASN A 281 -17.93 -12.68 -19.72
C ASN A 281 -16.63 -12.25 -20.39
N LEU A 282 -15.60 -12.01 -19.58
CA LEU A 282 -14.26 -11.72 -20.02
C LEU A 282 -13.84 -12.87 -20.94
N LYS A 283 -13.44 -12.52 -22.17
CA LYS A 283 -12.97 -13.49 -23.16
C LYS A 283 -11.85 -14.34 -22.57
N ASN A 284 -11.72 -15.57 -23.02
CA ASN A 284 -10.69 -16.49 -22.49
C ASN A 284 -9.25 -16.09 -22.86
N ASN A 285 -9.07 -15.23 -23.87
CA ASN A 285 -7.77 -14.84 -24.37
C ASN A 285 -7.31 -13.51 -23.77
N ASP A 286 -6.11 -13.48 -23.21
CA ASP A 286 -5.58 -12.33 -22.47
C ASP A 286 -5.35 -11.10 -23.36
N VAL A 287 -4.96 -11.31 -24.62
CA VAL A 287 -4.79 -10.22 -25.61
C VAL A 287 -6.12 -9.54 -25.91
N ASP A 288 -7.19 -10.33 -26.03
CA ASP A 288 -8.52 -9.79 -26.36
C ASP A 288 -9.10 -9.00 -25.18
N ILE A 289 -8.84 -9.43 -23.94
CA ILE A 289 -9.22 -8.68 -22.73
C ILE A 289 -8.59 -7.29 -22.74
N ILE A 290 -7.29 -7.22 -23.08
CA ILE A 290 -6.55 -5.95 -23.13
C ILE A 290 -7.10 -5.06 -24.24
N GLU A 291 -7.39 -5.61 -25.42
CA GLU A 291 -8.00 -4.83 -26.50
C GLU A 291 -9.35 -4.23 -26.13
N ASP A 292 -10.23 -5.04 -25.54
CA ASP A 292 -11.57 -4.61 -25.16
C ASP A 292 -11.49 -3.48 -24.11
N PHE A 293 -10.57 -3.61 -23.14
CA PHE A 293 -10.30 -2.55 -22.18
C PHE A 293 -9.79 -1.26 -22.83
N ILE A 294 -8.86 -1.36 -23.79
CA ILE A 294 -8.33 -0.18 -24.51
C ILE A 294 -9.44 0.54 -25.27
N LYS A 295 -10.34 -0.20 -25.91
CA LYS A 295 -11.48 0.34 -26.67
C LYS A 295 -12.50 1.05 -25.78
N ASN A 296 -12.80 0.49 -24.60
CA ASN A 296 -13.89 0.97 -23.75
C ASN A 296 -13.48 2.07 -22.76
N GLU A 297 -12.31 1.98 -22.13
CA GLU A 297 -11.98 2.77 -20.93
C GLU A 297 -10.84 3.78 -21.14
N THR A 298 -9.95 3.57 -22.11
CA THR A 298 -8.68 4.33 -22.17
C THR A 298 -8.68 5.56 -23.09
N ASN A 299 -9.82 5.99 -23.62
CA ASN A 299 -9.91 7.09 -24.60
C ASN A 299 -8.83 6.99 -25.70
N MET A 300 -8.63 5.80 -26.25
CA MET A 300 -7.61 5.50 -27.28
C MET A 300 -6.22 6.07 -26.94
N ASN A 301 -5.60 5.58 -25.87
CA ASN A 301 -4.21 5.86 -25.62
C ASN A 301 -3.34 5.28 -26.76
N SER A 302 -2.95 6.13 -27.71
CA SER A 302 -2.18 5.75 -28.90
C SER A 302 -0.88 4.99 -28.59
N LYS A 303 -0.31 5.17 -27.39
CA LYS A 303 0.87 4.42 -26.94
C LYS A 303 0.53 2.96 -26.65
N LEU A 304 -0.59 2.69 -25.96
CA LEU A 304 -1.01 1.34 -25.62
C LEU A 304 -1.39 0.53 -26.86
N VAL A 305 -2.11 1.15 -27.80
CA VAL A 305 -2.48 0.51 -29.07
C VAL A 305 -1.22 0.09 -29.84
N LYS A 306 -0.25 1.01 -30.00
CA LYS A 306 1.02 0.72 -30.67
C LYS A 306 1.83 -0.36 -29.96
N ALA A 307 1.90 -0.33 -28.63
CA ALA A 307 2.59 -1.36 -27.85
C ALA A 307 1.97 -2.73 -28.08
N LEU A 308 0.63 -2.83 -28.11
CA LEU A 308 -0.08 -4.08 -28.34
C LEU A 308 0.11 -4.61 -29.77
N GLU A 309 0.07 -3.73 -30.78
CA GLU A 309 0.36 -4.10 -32.17
C GLU A 309 1.79 -4.64 -32.33
N ASN A 310 2.77 -3.96 -31.74
CA ASN A 310 4.16 -4.42 -31.72
C ASN A 310 4.28 -5.79 -31.04
N TYR A 311 3.61 -5.99 -29.91
CA TYR A 311 3.60 -7.27 -29.21
C TYR A 311 3.05 -8.40 -30.10
N LYS A 312 1.92 -8.18 -30.78
CA LYS A 312 1.33 -9.16 -31.70
C LYS A 312 2.27 -9.54 -32.83
N GLN A 313 2.90 -8.55 -33.47
CA GLN A 313 3.88 -8.79 -34.54
C GLN A 313 5.07 -9.62 -34.04
N ILE A 314 5.58 -9.32 -32.84
CA ILE A 314 6.67 -10.07 -32.22
C ILE A 314 6.22 -11.50 -31.88
N SER A 315 5.00 -11.68 -31.36
CA SER A 315 4.44 -13.00 -31.04
C SER A 315 4.29 -13.87 -32.29
N GLU A 316 3.71 -13.33 -33.36
CA GLU A 316 3.57 -14.03 -34.64
C GLU A 316 4.93 -14.38 -35.25
N ALA A 317 5.92 -13.50 -35.14
CA ALA A 317 7.28 -13.77 -35.60
C ALA A 317 7.93 -14.90 -34.79
N ARG A 318 7.72 -14.95 -33.47
CA ARG A 318 8.21 -16.02 -32.60
C ARG A 318 7.56 -17.37 -32.92
N GLU A 319 6.25 -17.40 -33.14
CA GLU A 319 5.53 -18.63 -33.53
C GLU A 319 6.01 -19.18 -34.89
N LYS A 320 6.26 -18.30 -35.86
CA LYS A 320 6.85 -18.68 -37.16
C LYS A 320 8.26 -19.24 -36.99
N LEU A 321 9.09 -18.63 -36.14
CA LEU A 321 10.43 -19.13 -35.85
C LEU A 321 10.38 -20.52 -35.19
N GLN A 322 9.52 -20.68 -34.18
CA GLN A 322 9.37 -21.92 -33.42
C GLN A 322 8.90 -23.07 -34.32
N SER A 323 7.88 -22.84 -35.14
CA SER A 323 7.40 -23.85 -36.10
C SER A 323 8.44 -24.20 -37.17
N ASN A 324 9.31 -23.26 -37.55
CA ASN A 324 10.43 -23.56 -38.45
C ASN A 324 11.51 -24.40 -37.77
N ILE A 325 11.84 -24.12 -36.50
CA ILE A 325 12.78 -24.91 -35.69
C ILE A 325 12.25 -26.35 -35.51
N GLU A 326 10.97 -26.52 -35.19
CA GLU A 326 10.34 -27.83 -35.02
C GLU A 326 10.36 -28.66 -36.32
N LYS A 327 10.10 -28.03 -37.47
CA LYS A 327 10.23 -28.69 -38.78
C LYS A 327 11.67 -29.10 -39.09
N ILE A 328 12.66 -28.30 -38.69
CA ILE A 328 14.08 -28.64 -38.86
C ILE A 328 14.44 -29.84 -37.96
N HIS A 329 14.00 -29.86 -36.70
CA HIS A 329 14.22 -30.99 -35.79
C HIS A 329 13.56 -32.28 -36.28
N GLN A 330 12.30 -32.23 -36.73
CA GLN A 330 11.62 -33.39 -37.31
C GLN A 330 12.32 -33.90 -38.57
N ASN A 331 12.79 -33.01 -39.44
CA ASN A 331 13.55 -33.42 -40.63
C ASN A 331 14.95 -33.96 -40.29
N ALA A 332 15.54 -33.58 -39.16
CA ALA A 332 16.80 -34.12 -38.68
C ALA A 332 16.65 -35.52 -38.04
N GLU A 333 15.52 -35.78 -37.37
CA GLU A 333 15.20 -37.09 -36.78
C GLU A 333 14.79 -38.14 -37.82
N ILE A 334 14.26 -37.73 -38.98
CA ILE A 334 13.90 -38.64 -40.10
C ILE A 334 15.14 -39.06 -40.91
N ASN A 335 16.25 -38.33 -40.81
CA ASN A 335 17.48 -38.56 -41.58
C ASN A 335 18.61 -39.24 -40.78
N ASN A 336 18.33 -39.69 -39.56
CA ASN A 336 19.15 -40.62 -38.76
C ASN A 336 18.37 -41.93 -38.55
#